data_AF-A0A7Y3NUX4-F1
#
_entry.id   AF-A0A7Y3NUX4-F1
#
_cell.length_a   1.000
_cell.length_b   1.000
_cell.length_c   1.000
_cell.angle_alpha   90.00
_cell.angle_beta   90.00
_cell.angle_gamma   90.00
#
_symmetry.space_group_name_H-M   'P 1'
#
loop_
_entity.id
_entity.type
_entity.pdbx_description
1 polymer ?
#
loop_
_entity_poly.entity_id
_entity_poly.type
_entity_poly.pdbx_seq_one_letter_code
_entity_poly.pdbx_strand_id
1 'polypeptide(L)'
;MLKKPTIIYFAVLLALALISLGCWTYWNHLIAMAYHTASVSNTASKHNHGVAGAYANLIATSADNWRLWFTLSFSLAGAWLVPGIVEFLILPLLGFSRLGAIARVTYYEALLQPFTLIVFLLCLAAIVITAFVPFNTFGDDTEMFRDVALSFVLMFSLVIMVFATGKVVDEEIENRTMLTLMSKPVARWQVVVGKYLGVLCLIFVVMAITTICTAGCDYLRFFSDKRIDLDVSDLAQKQALFWSNVSSVIALLPAFIMQFMEIATLAAISTAISTRYSLALNMTVIVLLYIGANLTRFISLLNLGNPWQTIVQSISYLLPFLSNFDINQCLVYRPISMPGHFIKNAPSIGQIWQYVAISCTYGLLYIGAAIAAAIAMFRNRELT
;
A
#
# COMPACT_ATOMS: atom_id res chain seq x y z
N MET A 1 16.01 10.17 27.44
CA MET A 1 16.09 11.53 26.88
C MET A 1 15.88 11.45 25.38
N LEU A 2 14.73 11.93 24.88
CA LEU A 2 14.42 11.96 23.44
C LEU A 2 15.45 12.86 22.73
N LYS A 3 16.04 12.39 21.62
CA LYS A 3 17.02 13.17 20.86
C LYS A 3 16.30 14.39 20.22
N LYS A 4 16.99 15.53 20.06
CA LYS A 4 16.46 16.76 19.44
C LYS A 4 15.61 16.57 18.16
N PRO A 5 15.96 15.70 17.19
CA PRO A 5 15.10 15.44 16.03
C PRO A 5 13.72 14.85 16.37
N THR A 6 13.61 14.10 17.47
CA THR A 6 12.35 13.45 17.90
C THR A 6 11.33 14.46 18.44
N ILE A 7 11.79 15.60 18.99
CA ILE A 7 10.93 16.68 19.46
C ILE A 7 10.34 17.46 18.28
N ILE A 8 11.13 17.65 17.22
CA ILE A 8 10.70 18.36 16.01
C ILE A 8 9.60 17.56 15.31
N TYR A 9 9.75 16.24 15.19
CA TYR A 9 8.71 15.37 14.62
C TYR A 9 7.43 15.36 15.46
N PHE A 10 7.53 15.31 16.79
CA PHE A 10 6.34 15.35 17.66
C PHE A 10 5.63 16.71 17.59
N ALA A 11 6.38 17.80 17.48
CA ALA A 11 5.83 19.14 17.26
C ALA A 11 5.13 19.26 15.90
N VAL A 12 5.66 18.64 14.84
CA VAL A 12 5.01 18.60 13.52
C VAL A 12 3.74 17.75 13.54
N LEU A 13 3.75 16.58 14.19
CA LEU A 13 2.56 15.73 14.38
C LEU A 13 1.47 16.45 15.17
N LEU A 14 1.86 17.13 16.26
CA LEU A 14 0.93 17.91 17.08
C LEU A 14 0.42 19.14 16.33
N ALA A 15 1.26 19.80 15.52
CA ALA A 15 0.83 20.90 14.66
C ALA A 15 -0.15 20.44 13.57
N LEU A 16 0.09 19.30 12.91
CA LEU A 16 -0.82 18.75 11.92
C LEU A 16 -2.14 18.28 12.53
N ALA A 17 -2.11 17.69 13.74
CA ALA A 17 -3.30 17.33 14.49
C ALA A 17 -4.09 18.57 14.93
N LEU A 18 -3.42 19.67 15.30
CA LEU A 18 -4.07 20.94 15.61
C LEU A 18 -4.62 21.62 14.36
N ILE A 19 -3.95 21.50 13.21
CA ILE A 19 -4.45 22.00 11.92
C ILE A 19 -5.70 21.23 11.50
N SER A 20 -5.74 19.91 11.69
CA SER A 20 -6.93 19.10 11.40
C SER A 20 -8.08 19.39 12.37
N LEU A 21 -7.79 19.57 13.67
CA LEU A 21 -8.77 20.03 14.65
C LEU A 21 -9.29 21.43 14.31
N GLY A 22 -8.40 22.33 13.89
CA GLY A 22 -8.71 23.68 13.46
C GLY A 22 -9.64 23.68 12.26
N CYS A 23 -9.34 22.86 11.25
CA CYS A 23 -10.20 22.63 10.09
C CYS A 23 -11.59 22.10 10.49
N TRP A 24 -11.66 21.18 11.46
CA TRP A 24 -12.92 20.67 12.01
C TRP A 24 -13.73 21.74 12.75
N THR A 25 -13.09 22.58 13.58
CA THR A 25 -13.77 23.68 14.28
C THR A 25 -14.25 24.78 13.32
N TYR A 26 -13.44 25.12 12.31
CA TYR A 26 -13.80 26.08 11.27
C TYR A 26 -14.99 25.59 10.45
N TRP A 27 -15.06 24.28 10.18
CA TRP A 27 -16.19 23.64 9.53
C TRP A 27 -17.49 23.70 10.35
N ASN A 28 -17.43 23.42 11.66
CA ASN A 28 -18.60 23.57 12.52
C ASN A 28 -19.13 25.01 12.51
N HIS A 29 -18.24 26.00 12.37
CA HIS A 29 -18.61 27.41 12.27
C HIS A 29 -19.22 27.77 10.90
N LEU A 30 -18.70 27.22 9.79
CA LEU A 30 -19.26 27.40 8.45
C LEU A 30 -20.62 26.70 8.29
N ILE A 31 -20.79 25.50 8.87
CA ILE A 31 -22.07 24.81 8.95
C ILE A 31 -23.07 25.66 9.74
N ALA A 32 -22.69 26.15 10.92
CA ALA A 32 -23.57 27.00 11.72
C ALA A 32 -24.02 28.23 10.92
N MET A 33 -23.12 28.85 10.16
CA MET A 33 -23.46 29.95 9.24
C MET A 33 -24.37 29.51 8.08
N ALA A 34 -24.12 28.36 7.46
CA ALA A 34 -24.90 27.82 6.35
C ALA A 34 -26.32 27.40 6.78
N TYR A 35 -26.48 26.81 7.97
CA TYR A 35 -27.79 26.53 8.57
C TYR A 35 -28.53 27.81 8.95
N HIS A 36 -27.81 28.82 9.45
CA HIS A 36 -28.40 30.12 9.75
C HIS A 36 -28.89 30.82 8.46
N THR A 37 -28.14 30.75 7.36
CA THR A 37 -28.58 31.30 6.06
C THR A 37 -29.66 30.44 5.38
N ALA A 38 -29.66 29.12 5.56
CA ALA A 38 -30.73 28.24 5.11
C ALA A 38 -32.05 28.42 5.88
N SER A 39 -31.99 28.75 7.17
CA SER A 39 -33.18 29.11 7.96
C SER A 39 -33.82 30.42 7.45
N VAL A 40 -32.97 31.37 7.04
CA VAL A 40 -33.37 32.65 6.42
C VAL A 40 -33.88 32.45 4.98
N SER A 41 -33.41 31.42 4.27
CA SER A 41 -33.87 31.10 2.91
C SER A 41 -35.17 30.29 2.87
N ASN A 42 -35.46 29.43 3.85
CA ASN A 42 -36.76 28.74 3.98
C ASN A 42 -37.92 29.75 4.17
N THR A 43 -37.65 30.89 4.80
CA THR A 43 -38.58 32.02 4.85
C THR A 43 -38.74 32.75 3.50
N ALA A 44 -37.73 32.73 2.62
CA ALA A 44 -37.74 33.38 1.30
C ALA A 44 -38.23 32.47 0.15
N SER A 45 -38.09 31.14 0.28
CA SER A 45 -38.43 30.13 -0.73
C SER A 45 -39.94 29.96 -0.98
N LYS A 46 -40.81 30.56 -0.17
CA LYS A 46 -42.27 30.53 -0.41
C LYS A 46 -42.69 31.26 -1.71
N HIS A 47 -41.77 31.96 -2.41
CA HIS A 47 -42.14 32.82 -3.54
C HIS A 47 -41.43 32.56 -4.88
N ASN A 48 -40.39 31.72 -5.00
CA ASN A 48 -39.72 31.59 -6.31
C ASN A 48 -38.91 30.30 -6.55
N HIS A 49 -39.34 29.46 -7.48
CA HIS A 49 -38.78 28.12 -7.76
C HIS A 49 -37.41 28.11 -8.45
N GLY A 50 -37.07 29.15 -9.24
CA GLY A 50 -35.79 29.22 -9.97
C GLY A 50 -34.58 29.42 -9.05
N VAL A 51 -34.78 30.06 -7.89
CA VAL A 51 -33.70 30.34 -6.94
C VAL A 51 -33.35 29.09 -6.12
N ALA A 52 -34.33 28.20 -5.89
CA ALA A 52 -34.12 26.93 -5.18
C ALA A 52 -33.11 26.01 -5.88
N GLY A 53 -33.09 25.97 -7.22
CA GLY A 53 -32.12 25.19 -7.99
C GLY A 53 -30.68 25.74 -7.91
N ALA A 54 -30.52 27.07 -7.91
CA ALA A 54 -29.22 27.72 -7.71
C ALA A 54 -28.66 27.46 -6.29
N TYR A 55 -29.54 27.46 -5.27
CA TYR A 55 -29.14 27.13 -3.90
C TYR A 55 -28.82 25.64 -3.73
N ALA A 56 -29.55 24.72 -4.38
CA ALA A 56 -29.23 23.29 -4.37
C ALA A 56 -27.82 23.02 -4.96
N ASN A 57 -27.46 23.70 -6.05
CA ASN A 57 -26.11 23.62 -6.62
C ASN A 57 -25.02 24.20 -5.71
N LEU A 58 -25.29 25.31 -5.02
CA LEU A 58 -24.35 25.88 -4.03
C LEU A 58 -24.13 24.92 -2.84
N ILE A 59 -25.19 24.27 -2.38
CA ILE A 59 -25.11 23.26 -1.31
C ILE A 59 -24.32 22.04 -1.79
N ALA A 60 -24.60 21.51 -2.98
CA ALA A 60 -23.88 20.37 -3.55
C ALA A 60 -22.38 20.67 -3.75
N THR A 61 -22.05 21.81 -4.36
CA THR A 61 -20.65 22.23 -4.56
C THR A 61 -19.92 22.48 -3.23
N SER A 62 -20.61 23.00 -2.20
CA SER A 62 -20.02 23.15 -0.87
C SER A 62 -19.76 21.81 -0.17
N ALA A 63 -20.65 20.82 -0.36
CA ALA A 63 -20.51 19.47 0.20
C ALA A 63 -19.39 18.68 -0.49
N ASP A 64 -19.23 18.82 -1.81
CA ASP A 64 -18.14 18.21 -2.57
C ASP A 64 -16.78 18.77 -2.17
N ASN A 65 -16.67 20.09 -2.02
CA ASN A 65 -15.45 20.74 -1.55
C ASN A 65 -15.05 20.26 -0.15
N TRP A 66 -16.01 20.07 0.76
CA TRP A 66 -15.74 19.51 2.09
C TRP A 66 -15.19 18.08 2.03
N ARG A 67 -15.83 17.19 1.26
CA ARG A 67 -15.40 15.80 1.13
C ARG A 67 -13.95 15.71 0.66
N LEU A 68 -13.58 16.53 -0.33
CA LEU A 68 -12.22 16.63 -0.85
C LEU A 68 -11.24 17.02 0.26
N TRP A 69 -11.45 18.15 0.93
CA TRP A 69 -10.55 18.63 1.98
C TRP A 69 -10.46 17.68 3.17
N PHE A 70 -11.58 17.09 3.59
CA PHE A 70 -11.62 16.14 4.70
C PHE A 70 -10.83 14.86 4.37
N THR A 71 -11.08 14.27 3.20
CA THR A 71 -10.43 13.03 2.79
C THR A 71 -8.94 13.23 2.57
N LEU A 72 -8.54 14.35 1.94
CA LEU A 72 -7.13 14.70 1.77
C LEU A 72 -6.44 14.91 3.11
N SER A 73 -7.06 15.65 4.04
CA SER A 73 -6.48 15.89 5.37
C SER A 73 -6.31 14.58 6.15
N PHE A 74 -7.29 13.69 6.11
CA PHE A 74 -7.23 12.40 6.79
C PHE A 74 -6.21 11.46 6.14
N SER A 75 -6.16 11.42 4.80
CA SER A 75 -5.19 10.60 4.06
C SER A 75 -3.76 11.07 4.31
N LEU A 76 -3.53 12.39 4.34
CA LEU A 76 -2.24 12.97 4.71
C LEU A 76 -1.88 12.62 6.16
N ALA A 77 -2.79 12.83 7.11
CA ALA A 77 -2.56 12.49 8.51
C ALA A 77 -2.23 10.99 8.67
N GLY A 78 -2.98 10.10 8.02
CA GLY A 78 -2.71 8.66 7.98
C GLY A 78 -1.34 8.33 7.39
N ALA A 79 -1.00 8.92 6.24
CA ALA A 79 0.30 8.74 5.59
C ALA A 79 1.47 9.19 6.47
N TRP A 80 1.30 10.25 7.26
CA TRP A 80 2.31 10.73 8.21
C TRP A 80 2.41 9.88 9.47
N LEU A 81 1.33 9.22 9.90
CA LEU A 81 1.34 8.30 11.05
C LEU A 81 2.14 7.03 10.75
N VAL A 82 2.11 6.54 9.50
CA VAL A 82 2.82 5.32 9.08
C VAL A 82 4.32 5.35 9.42
N PRO A 83 5.13 6.32 8.94
CA PRO A 83 6.56 6.38 9.28
C PRO A 83 6.75 6.58 10.78
N GLY A 84 5.89 7.34 11.46
CA GLY A 84 5.93 7.49 12.92
C GLY A 84 5.78 6.15 13.66
N ILE A 85 4.84 5.29 13.24
CA ILE A 85 4.65 3.96 13.81
C ILE A 85 5.86 3.07 13.52
N VAL A 86 6.40 3.10 12.31
CA VAL A 86 7.58 2.29 11.97
C VAL A 86 8.80 2.72 12.79
N GLU A 87 9.05 4.01 12.90
CA GLU A 87 10.21 4.56 13.62
C GLU A 87 10.14 4.42 15.15
N PHE A 88 8.93 4.52 15.72
CA PHE A 88 8.71 4.59 17.17
C PHE A 88 8.18 3.29 17.78
N LEU A 89 7.48 2.46 17.01
CA LEU A 89 6.99 1.17 17.47
C LEU A 89 7.87 0.04 16.94
N ILE A 90 7.99 -0.11 15.62
CA ILE A 90 8.56 -1.31 15.01
C ILE A 90 10.09 -1.36 15.17
N LEU A 91 10.80 -0.30 14.76
CA LEU A 91 12.26 -0.26 14.83
C LEU A 91 12.83 -0.30 16.27
N PRO A 92 12.22 0.34 17.29
CA PRO A 92 12.63 0.20 18.69
C PRO A 92 12.28 -1.17 19.28
N LEU A 93 11.15 -1.77 18.89
CA LEU A 93 10.75 -3.10 19.36
C LEU A 93 11.68 -4.19 18.80
N LEU A 94 12.15 -4.03 17.56
CA LEU A 94 13.28 -4.79 17.00
C LEU A 94 14.64 -4.39 17.61
N GLY A 95 14.73 -3.14 18.09
CA GLY A 95 15.92 -2.47 18.62
C GLY A 95 16.34 -2.84 20.04
N PHE A 96 15.58 -3.69 20.75
CA PHE A 96 16.08 -4.36 21.96
C PHE A 96 17.27 -5.29 21.67
N SER A 97 17.55 -5.56 20.39
CA SER A 97 18.65 -6.40 19.91
C SER A 97 19.56 -5.65 18.92
N ARG A 98 20.77 -6.18 18.69
CA ARG A 98 21.73 -5.66 17.69
C ARG A 98 21.14 -5.65 16.26
N LEU A 99 20.12 -6.47 15.99
CA LEU A 99 19.42 -6.56 14.70
C LEU A 99 18.67 -5.27 14.36
N GLY A 100 17.90 -4.73 15.30
CA GLY A 100 17.10 -3.52 15.04
C GLY A 100 17.95 -2.28 14.80
N ALA A 101 19.16 -2.22 15.40
CA ALA A 101 20.11 -1.16 15.13
C ALA A 101 20.60 -1.18 13.67
N ILE A 102 20.92 -2.37 13.14
CA ILE A 102 21.32 -2.54 11.73
C ILE A 102 20.13 -2.21 10.81
N ALA A 103 18.95 -2.76 11.09
CA ALA A 103 17.74 -2.53 10.30
C ALA A 103 17.39 -1.04 10.21
N ARG A 104 17.52 -0.30 11.31
CA ARG A 104 17.25 1.16 11.32
C ARG A 104 18.21 1.93 10.43
N VAL A 105 19.50 1.61 10.46
CA VAL A 105 20.49 2.29 9.61
C VAL A 105 20.16 2.02 8.14
N THR A 106 19.97 0.75 7.78
CA THR A 106 19.60 0.34 6.42
C THR A 106 18.30 0.99 5.94
N TYR A 107 17.30 1.11 6.82
CA TYR A 107 16.04 1.80 6.51
C TYR A 107 16.27 3.26 6.11
N TYR A 108 17.01 4.03 6.91
CA TYR A 108 17.27 5.44 6.62
C TYR A 108 18.13 5.64 5.37
N GLU A 109 19.12 4.78 5.19
CA GLU A 109 19.99 4.81 4.01
C GLU A 109 19.19 4.57 2.72
N ALA A 110 18.32 3.56 2.72
CA ALA A 110 17.49 3.26 1.56
C ALA A 110 16.34 4.27 1.36
N LEU A 111 15.82 4.89 2.42
CA LEU A 111 14.77 5.90 2.35
C LEU A 111 15.28 7.22 1.77
N LEU A 112 16.49 7.62 2.18
CA LEU A 112 17.11 8.87 1.72
C LEU A 112 17.79 8.75 0.36
N GLN A 113 17.81 7.55 -0.21
CA GLN A 113 18.35 7.34 -1.55
C GLN A 113 17.51 8.11 -2.58
N PRO A 114 18.10 9.00 -3.40
CA PRO A 114 17.37 9.82 -4.37
C PRO A 114 16.50 8.99 -5.32
N PHE A 115 16.99 7.82 -5.73
CA PHE A 115 16.26 6.90 -6.60
C PHE A 115 14.93 6.45 -5.97
N THR A 116 14.94 6.00 -4.71
CA THR A 116 13.75 5.58 -3.97
C THR A 116 12.72 6.71 -3.91
N LEU A 117 13.16 7.93 -3.59
CA LEU A 117 12.28 9.09 -3.49
C LEU A 117 11.66 9.47 -4.85
N ILE A 118 12.43 9.44 -5.94
CA ILE A 118 11.93 9.75 -7.28
C ILE A 118 10.86 8.74 -7.70
N VAL A 119 11.12 7.43 -7.54
CA VAL A 119 10.17 6.38 -7.92
C VAL A 119 8.91 6.42 -7.06
N PHE A 120 9.06 6.71 -5.76
CA PHE A 120 7.93 6.89 -4.85
C PHE A 120 7.03 8.08 -5.26
N LEU A 121 7.64 9.24 -5.56
CA LEU A 121 6.89 10.42 -6.02
C LEU A 121 6.21 10.16 -7.37
N LEU A 122 6.86 9.44 -8.26
CA LEU A 122 6.28 9.02 -9.54
C LEU A 122 5.07 8.12 -9.32
N CYS A 123 5.14 7.16 -8.39
CA CYS A 123 4.00 6.31 -8.02
C CYS A 123 2.82 7.12 -7.50
N LEU A 124 3.06 8.08 -6.60
CA LEU A 124 2.01 8.97 -6.09
C LEU A 124 1.40 9.81 -7.22
N ALA A 125 2.23 10.38 -8.09
CA ALA A 125 1.78 11.15 -9.23
C ALA A 125 0.92 10.29 -10.17
N ALA A 126 1.32 9.05 -10.47
CA ALA A 126 0.56 8.13 -11.30
C ALA A 126 -0.83 7.84 -10.72
N ILE A 127 -0.92 7.54 -9.42
CA ILE A 127 -2.20 7.29 -8.74
C ILE A 127 -3.11 8.51 -8.82
N VAL A 128 -2.58 9.71 -8.50
CA VAL A 128 -3.35 10.96 -8.51
C VAL A 128 -3.81 11.30 -9.92
N ILE A 129 -2.94 11.20 -10.93
CA ILE A 129 -3.30 11.46 -12.34
C ILE A 129 -4.42 10.52 -12.77
N THR A 130 -4.28 9.22 -12.50
CA THR A 130 -5.31 8.23 -12.85
C THR A 130 -6.63 8.46 -12.11
N ALA A 131 -6.60 9.02 -10.89
CA ALA A 131 -7.81 9.40 -10.17
C ALA A 131 -8.62 10.48 -10.90
N PHE A 132 -7.98 11.36 -11.67
CA PHE A 132 -8.64 12.41 -12.46
C PHE A 132 -9.00 11.97 -13.89
N VAL A 133 -8.47 10.86 -14.37
CA VAL A 133 -8.76 10.35 -15.72
C VAL A 133 -10.06 9.54 -15.72
N PRO A 134 -11.05 9.87 -16.57
CA PRO A 134 -12.24 9.03 -16.74
C PRO A 134 -11.89 7.75 -17.51
N PHE A 135 -12.38 6.59 -17.05
CA PHE A 135 -12.15 5.31 -17.74
C PHE A 135 -13.21 5.04 -18.80
N ASN A 136 -14.32 5.80 -18.78
CA ASN A 136 -15.41 5.72 -19.75
C ASN A 136 -15.97 4.29 -19.90
N THR A 137 -16.01 3.56 -18.79
CA THR A 137 -16.67 2.28 -18.65
C THR A 137 -18.06 2.53 -18.08
N PHE A 138 -19.09 1.92 -18.70
CA PHE A 138 -20.50 2.16 -18.41
C PHE A 138 -20.93 1.71 -16.99
N GLY A 139 -20.44 2.37 -15.94
CA GLY A 139 -20.79 2.14 -14.53
C GLY A 139 -19.68 1.61 -13.63
N ASP A 140 -18.59 1.07 -14.19
CA ASP A 140 -17.53 0.37 -13.41
C ASP A 140 -16.21 1.16 -13.30
N ASP A 141 -16.23 2.47 -13.56
CA ASP A 141 -15.05 3.35 -13.53
C ASP A 141 -14.29 3.29 -12.20
N THR A 142 -15.00 3.15 -11.07
CA THR A 142 -14.39 3.04 -9.74
C THR A 142 -13.65 1.72 -9.53
N GLU A 143 -14.15 0.63 -10.12
CA GLU A 143 -13.50 -0.68 -10.00
C GLU A 143 -12.23 -0.72 -10.84
N MET A 144 -12.30 -0.19 -12.07
CA MET A 144 -11.11 -0.06 -12.92
C MET A 144 -10.03 0.84 -12.31
N PHE A 145 -10.42 1.97 -11.70
CA PHE A 145 -9.48 2.82 -10.97
C PHE A 145 -8.72 2.04 -9.90
N ARG A 146 -9.44 1.24 -9.10
CA ARG A 146 -8.85 0.48 -8.01
C ARG A 146 -7.86 -0.57 -8.51
N ASP A 147 -8.21 -1.30 -9.57
CA ASP A 147 -7.33 -2.32 -10.16
C ASP A 147 -6.03 -1.71 -10.71
N VAL A 148 -6.15 -0.60 -11.44
CA VAL A 148 -5.00 0.13 -11.99
C VAL A 148 -4.14 0.73 -10.88
N ALA A 149 -4.75 1.33 -9.86
CA ALA A 149 -4.02 1.93 -8.75
C ALA A 149 -3.26 0.88 -7.93
N LEU A 150 -3.88 -0.26 -7.61
CA LEU A 150 -3.23 -1.39 -6.94
C LEU A 150 -2.10 -1.98 -7.78
N SER A 151 -2.26 -2.02 -9.11
CA SER A 151 -1.21 -2.45 -10.04
C SER A 151 -0.01 -1.50 -10.06
N PHE A 152 -0.24 -0.18 -10.01
CA PHE A 152 0.84 0.80 -9.89
C PHE A 152 1.57 0.69 -8.55
N VAL A 153 0.84 0.57 -7.44
CA VAL A 153 1.41 0.39 -6.10
C VAL A 153 2.37 -0.81 -6.10
N LEU A 154 1.96 -1.94 -6.65
CA LEU A 154 2.79 -3.14 -6.75
C LEU A 154 4.00 -2.92 -7.69
N MET A 155 3.78 -2.39 -8.89
CA MET A 155 4.84 -2.24 -9.90
C MET A 155 5.96 -1.30 -9.43
N PHE A 156 5.62 -0.13 -8.90
CA PHE A 156 6.61 0.83 -8.43
C PHE A 156 7.34 0.35 -7.17
N SER A 157 6.62 -0.32 -6.26
CA SER A 157 7.23 -0.86 -5.04
C SER A 157 8.15 -2.04 -5.31
N LEU A 158 7.88 -2.83 -6.36
CA LEU A 158 8.79 -3.86 -6.84
C LEU A 158 10.11 -3.24 -7.31
N VAL A 159 10.05 -2.17 -8.12
CA VAL A 159 11.24 -1.45 -8.58
C VAL A 159 12.04 -0.91 -7.39
N ILE A 160 11.37 -0.26 -6.44
CA ILE A 160 12.03 0.24 -5.22
C ILE A 160 12.68 -0.89 -4.43
N MET A 161 11.96 -2.00 -4.22
CA MET A 161 12.47 -3.16 -3.48
C MET A 161 13.75 -3.71 -4.11
N VAL A 162 13.72 -3.95 -5.42
CA VAL A 162 14.84 -4.53 -6.18
C VAL A 162 16.08 -3.64 -6.08
N PHE A 163 15.90 -2.32 -6.20
CA PHE A 163 16.96 -1.34 -6.01
C PHE A 163 17.49 -1.28 -4.57
N ALA A 164 16.61 -1.25 -3.58
CA ALA A 164 16.99 -1.16 -2.19
C ALA A 164 17.75 -2.41 -1.72
N THR A 165 17.27 -3.61 -2.04
CA THR A 165 17.95 -4.87 -1.65
C THR A 165 19.32 -5.00 -2.30
N GLY A 166 19.43 -4.64 -3.58
CA GLY A 166 20.68 -4.71 -4.30
C GLY A 166 21.73 -3.74 -3.78
N LYS A 167 21.35 -2.46 -3.61
CA LYS A 167 22.24 -1.40 -3.13
C LYS A 167 22.81 -1.65 -1.74
N VAL A 168 21.95 -2.07 -0.83
CA VAL A 168 22.30 -2.33 0.57
C VAL A 168 23.37 -3.41 0.70
N VAL A 169 23.47 -4.34 -0.25
CA VAL A 169 24.48 -5.41 -0.22
C VAL A 169 25.72 -5.03 -1.02
N ASP A 170 25.56 -4.41 -2.19
CA ASP A 170 26.67 -4.05 -3.06
C ASP A 170 27.57 -2.95 -2.46
N GLU A 171 27.00 -1.92 -1.82
CA GLU A 171 27.78 -0.83 -1.22
C GLU A 171 28.68 -1.31 -0.05
N GLU A 172 28.37 -2.44 0.58
CA GLU A 172 29.24 -3.05 1.60
C GLU A 172 30.37 -3.90 1.02
N ILE A 173 30.14 -4.48 -0.16
CA ILE A 173 31.11 -5.32 -0.86
C ILE A 173 32.14 -4.43 -1.55
N GLU A 174 31.70 -3.36 -2.21
CA GLU A 174 32.55 -2.45 -2.97
C GLU A 174 33.42 -1.56 -2.07
N ASN A 175 32.88 -1.08 -0.94
CA ASN A 175 33.62 -0.19 -0.03
C ASN A 175 34.60 -0.90 0.94
N ARG A 176 34.73 -2.23 0.89
CA ARG A 176 35.49 -3.05 1.87
C ARG A 176 35.11 -2.79 3.35
N THR A 177 33.98 -2.13 3.61
CA THR A 177 33.50 -1.78 4.95
C THR A 177 32.97 -2.99 5.72
N MET A 178 32.69 -4.11 5.03
CA MET A 178 32.39 -5.39 5.69
C MET A 178 33.54 -5.86 6.60
N LEU A 179 34.79 -5.57 6.25
CA LEU A 179 35.96 -5.93 7.06
C LEU A 179 36.06 -5.11 8.36
N THR A 180 35.61 -3.85 8.35
CA THR A 180 35.64 -2.98 9.54
C THR A 180 34.44 -3.23 10.46
N LEU A 181 33.27 -3.59 9.92
CA LEU A 181 32.10 -4.03 10.71
C LEU A 181 32.35 -5.34 11.47
N MET A 182 33.18 -6.24 10.92
CA MET A 182 33.58 -7.50 11.58
C MET A 182 34.52 -7.31 12.78
N SER A 183 35.06 -6.10 13.02
CA SER A 183 35.83 -5.80 14.23
C SER A 183 34.96 -5.71 15.49
N LYS A 184 33.64 -5.61 15.33
CA LYS A 184 32.65 -5.74 16.41
C LYS A 184 32.09 -7.16 16.42
N PRO A 185 31.75 -7.75 17.58
CA PRO A 185 31.24 -9.12 17.68
C PRO A 185 29.80 -9.23 17.17
N VAL A 186 29.58 -9.05 15.87
CA VAL A 186 28.29 -9.17 15.20
C VAL A 186 28.29 -10.46 14.38
N ALA A 187 27.31 -11.33 14.64
CA ALA A 187 27.22 -12.58 13.90
C ALA A 187 26.80 -12.32 12.45
N ARG A 188 27.38 -13.05 11.50
CA ARG A 188 27.12 -12.90 10.06
C ARG A 188 25.64 -12.96 9.68
N TRP A 189 24.88 -13.85 10.32
CA TRP A 189 23.43 -13.98 10.10
C TRP A 189 22.65 -12.73 10.56
N GLN A 190 23.14 -12.02 11.58
CA GLN A 190 22.48 -10.81 12.09
C GLN A 190 22.56 -9.66 11.07
N VAL A 191 23.65 -9.59 10.31
CA VAL A 191 23.81 -8.58 9.26
C VAL A 191 22.79 -8.80 8.15
N VAL A 192 22.69 -10.03 7.63
CA VAL A 192 21.75 -10.37 6.55
C VAL A 192 20.30 -10.17 6.97
N VAL A 193 19.91 -10.68 8.15
CA VAL A 193 18.53 -10.55 8.66
C VAL A 193 18.20 -9.09 8.99
N GLY A 194 19.12 -8.35 9.61
CA GLY A 194 18.92 -6.94 9.93
C GLY A 194 18.69 -6.09 8.68
N LYS A 195 19.48 -6.32 7.63
CA LYS A 195 19.34 -5.62 6.34
C LYS A 195 18.02 -5.92 5.66
N TYR A 196 17.65 -7.21 5.59
CA TYR A 196 16.36 -7.62 5.04
C TYR A 196 15.20 -6.94 5.77
N LEU A 197 15.21 -6.92 7.11
CA LEU A 197 14.18 -6.25 7.91
C LEU A 197 14.15 -4.73 7.68
N GLY A 198 15.31 -4.08 7.50
CA GLY A 198 15.38 -2.66 7.16
C GLY A 198 14.72 -2.34 5.82
N VAL A 199 15.01 -3.14 4.80
CA VAL A 199 14.39 -3.01 3.47
C VAL A 199 12.89 -3.35 3.51
N LEU A 200 12.48 -4.36 4.27
CA LEU A 200 11.05 -4.66 4.48
C LEU A 200 10.32 -3.48 5.13
N CYS A 201 10.89 -2.85 6.15
CA CYS A 201 10.29 -1.68 6.78
C CYS A 201 10.14 -0.52 5.79
N LEU A 202 11.12 -0.32 4.90
CA LEU A 202 11.03 0.69 3.84
C LEU A 202 9.88 0.41 2.89
N ILE A 203 9.78 -0.82 2.38
CA ILE A 203 8.73 -1.23 1.45
C ILE A 203 7.36 -1.10 2.12
N PHE A 204 7.24 -1.49 3.39
CA PHE A 204 6.01 -1.34 4.16
C PHE A 204 5.57 0.13 4.23
N VAL A 205 6.48 1.05 4.53
CA VAL A 205 6.16 2.50 4.59
C VAL A 205 5.74 3.02 3.23
N VAL A 206 6.50 2.71 2.17
CA VAL A 206 6.22 3.13 0.80
C VAL A 206 4.84 2.64 0.36
N MET A 207 4.58 1.34 0.49
CA MET A 207 3.31 0.69 0.12
C MET A 207 2.15 1.22 0.96
N ALA A 208 2.35 1.45 2.25
CA ALA A 208 1.29 1.93 3.13
C ALA A 208 0.88 3.37 2.77
N ILE A 209 1.85 4.25 2.51
CA ILE A 209 1.55 5.63 2.08
C ILE A 209 0.84 5.64 0.73
N THR A 210 1.33 4.88 -0.26
CA THR A 210 0.69 4.83 -1.58
C THR A 210 -0.70 4.20 -1.51
N THR A 211 -0.90 3.16 -0.71
CA THR A 211 -2.23 2.55 -0.49
C THR A 211 -3.20 3.49 0.23
N ILE A 212 -2.74 4.24 1.23
CA ILE A 212 -3.57 5.27 1.90
C ILE A 212 -3.98 6.36 0.90
N CYS A 213 -3.06 6.76 0.01
CA CYS A 213 -3.36 7.70 -1.06
C CYS A 213 -4.40 7.12 -2.04
N THR A 214 -4.24 5.86 -2.48
CA THR A 214 -5.22 5.16 -3.31
C THR A 214 -6.59 5.07 -2.63
N ALA A 215 -6.65 4.75 -1.34
CA ALA A 215 -7.88 4.68 -0.57
C ALA A 215 -8.59 6.04 -0.48
N GLY A 216 -7.83 7.12 -0.27
CA GLY A 216 -8.35 8.48 -0.29
C GLY A 216 -8.92 8.87 -1.66
N CYS A 217 -8.20 8.55 -2.73
CA CYS A 217 -8.65 8.80 -4.10
C CYS A 217 -9.89 7.97 -4.48
N ASP A 218 -9.93 6.69 -4.12
CA ASP A 218 -11.07 5.78 -4.37
C ASP A 218 -12.32 6.28 -3.65
N TYR A 219 -12.19 6.67 -2.38
CA TYR A 219 -13.29 7.21 -1.59
C TYR A 219 -13.89 8.47 -2.23
N LEU A 220 -13.06 9.40 -2.71
CA LEU A 220 -13.51 10.62 -3.37
C LEU A 220 -14.18 10.32 -4.72
N ARG A 221 -13.55 9.46 -5.53
CA ARG A 221 -14.05 9.11 -6.86
C ARG A 221 -15.40 8.40 -6.81
N PHE A 222 -15.62 7.55 -5.81
CA PHE A 222 -16.91 6.87 -5.63
C PHE A 222 -18.10 7.83 -5.57
N PHE A 223 -17.96 8.96 -4.88
CA PHE A 223 -19.03 9.96 -4.80
C PHE A 223 -19.21 10.75 -6.09
N SER A 224 -18.11 11.07 -6.77
CA SER A 224 -18.14 11.80 -8.04
C SER A 224 -18.76 10.98 -9.18
N ASP A 225 -18.40 9.69 -9.28
CA ASP A 225 -18.87 8.81 -10.36
C ASP A 225 -20.31 8.34 -10.12
N LYS A 226 -20.69 8.01 -8.87
CA LYS A 226 -22.06 7.57 -8.55
C LYS A 226 -23.04 8.71 -8.23
N ARG A 227 -22.63 9.98 -8.34
CA ARG A 227 -23.43 11.22 -8.18
C ARG A 227 -24.59 11.11 -7.17
N ILE A 228 -24.30 10.62 -5.97
CA ILE A 228 -25.29 10.30 -4.93
C ILE A 228 -26.17 11.53 -4.57
N ASP A 229 -25.64 12.73 -4.77
CA ASP A 229 -26.30 13.98 -4.39
C ASP A 229 -27.38 14.47 -5.38
N LEU A 230 -27.45 13.93 -6.60
CA LEU A 230 -28.38 14.42 -7.64
C LEU A 230 -29.56 13.49 -7.95
N ASP A 231 -29.43 12.17 -7.76
CA ASP A 231 -30.44 11.20 -8.23
C ASP A 231 -31.21 10.46 -7.13
N VAL A 232 -30.70 10.48 -5.88
CA VAL A 232 -31.24 9.64 -4.79
C VAL A 232 -31.78 10.52 -3.67
N SER A 233 -33.12 10.63 -3.58
CA SER A 233 -33.80 11.32 -2.47
C SER A 233 -34.07 10.41 -1.26
N ASP A 234 -34.02 9.08 -1.45
CA ASP A 234 -34.35 8.10 -0.41
C ASP A 234 -33.16 7.82 0.54
N LEU A 235 -33.44 7.89 1.85
CA LEU A 235 -32.44 7.70 2.91
C LEU A 235 -31.89 6.27 2.92
N ALA A 236 -32.72 5.28 2.59
CA ALA A 236 -32.31 3.87 2.57
C ALA A 236 -31.27 3.60 1.48
N GLN A 237 -31.43 4.20 0.30
CA GLN A 237 -30.48 4.07 -0.81
C GLN A 237 -29.17 4.81 -0.54
N LYS A 238 -29.21 6.01 0.08
CA LYS A 238 -27.99 6.72 0.51
C LYS A 238 -27.19 5.91 1.51
N GLN A 239 -27.85 5.27 2.47
CA GLN A 239 -27.20 4.41 3.45
C GLN A 239 -26.57 3.17 2.79
N ALA A 240 -27.26 2.51 1.85
CA ALA A 240 -26.73 1.36 1.12
C ALA A 240 -25.48 1.72 0.29
N LEU A 241 -25.48 2.86 -0.40
CA LEU A 241 -24.33 3.34 -1.17
C LEU A 241 -23.15 3.71 -0.28
N PHE A 242 -23.40 4.31 0.88
CA PHE A 242 -22.34 4.58 1.87
C PHE A 242 -21.66 3.29 2.33
N TRP A 243 -22.43 2.25 2.68
CA TRP A 243 -21.88 0.95 3.08
C TRP A 243 -21.09 0.27 1.95
N SER A 244 -21.54 0.41 0.70
CA SER A 244 -20.82 -0.07 -0.48
C SER A 244 -19.48 0.64 -0.70
N ASN A 245 -19.41 1.95 -0.42
CA ASN A 245 -18.13 2.67 -0.48
C ASN A 245 -17.18 2.18 0.63
N VAL A 246 -17.67 2.12 1.86
CA VAL A 246 -16.89 1.66 3.02
C VAL A 246 -16.37 0.23 2.80
N SER A 247 -17.18 -0.66 2.22
CA SER A 247 -16.73 -2.02 1.89
C SER A 247 -15.60 -2.05 0.88
N SER A 248 -15.67 -1.16 -0.10
CA SER A 248 -14.67 -1.06 -1.15
C SER A 248 -13.33 -0.56 -0.60
N VAL A 249 -13.35 0.45 0.28
CA VAL A 249 -12.15 0.97 0.93
C VAL A 249 -11.55 -0.04 1.91
N ILE A 250 -12.38 -0.76 2.67
CA ILE A 250 -11.90 -1.82 3.59
C ILE A 250 -11.26 -2.97 2.82
N ALA A 251 -11.70 -3.26 1.60
CA ALA A 251 -11.13 -4.30 0.73
C ALA A 251 -9.68 -4.00 0.30
N LEU A 252 -9.23 -2.74 0.32
CA LEU A 252 -7.85 -2.37 0.02
C LEU A 252 -6.85 -2.92 1.06
N LEU A 253 -7.30 -3.15 2.30
CA LEU A 253 -6.44 -3.62 3.37
C LEU A 253 -5.95 -5.07 3.16
N PRO A 254 -6.81 -6.08 2.89
CA PRO A 254 -6.33 -7.40 2.54
C PRO A 254 -5.52 -7.42 1.24
N ALA A 255 -5.85 -6.56 0.25
CA ALA A 255 -5.03 -6.41 -0.95
C ALA A 255 -3.60 -5.95 -0.62
N PHE A 256 -3.46 -4.92 0.22
CA PHE A 256 -2.17 -4.42 0.69
C PHE A 256 -1.33 -5.49 1.39
N ILE A 257 -1.94 -6.28 2.29
CA ILE A 257 -1.21 -7.35 3.00
C ILE A 257 -0.67 -8.37 2.01
N MET A 258 -1.45 -8.73 1.01
CA MET A 258 -1.06 -9.74 0.04
C MET A 258 0.03 -9.25 -0.90
N GLN A 259 -0.10 -8.03 -1.43
CA GLN A 259 0.96 -7.40 -2.24
C GLN A 259 2.25 -7.21 -1.42
N PHE A 260 2.14 -6.84 -0.15
CA PHE A 260 3.28 -6.73 0.75
C PHE A 260 3.97 -8.09 0.93
N MET A 261 3.21 -9.18 1.12
CA MET A 261 3.79 -10.52 1.22
C MET A 261 4.48 -10.97 -0.07
N GLU A 262 3.90 -10.68 -1.23
CA GLU A 262 4.51 -10.91 -2.54
C GLU A 262 5.87 -10.20 -2.64
N ILE A 263 5.93 -8.90 -2.38
CA ILE A 263 7.18 -8.13 -2.44
C ILE A 263 8.16 -8.60 -1.35
N ALA A 264 7.68 -8.97 -0.15
CA ALA A 264 8.52 -9.46 0.94
C ALA A 264 9.20 -10.79 0.61
N THR A 265 8.51 -11.71 -0.09
CA THR A 265 9.10 -12.97 -0.57
C THR A 265 10.18 -12.71 -1.63
N LEU A 266 9.90 -11.83 -2.59
CA LEU A 266 10.86 -11.42 -3.61
C LEU A 266 12.08 -10.70 -3.02
N ALA A 267 11.88 -9.86 -2.00
CA ALA A 267 12.95 -9.17 -1.28
C ALA A 267 13.87 -10.16 -0.55
N ALA A 268 13.33 -11.25 0.00
CA ALA A 268 14.12 -12.28 0.66
C ALA A 268 15.01 -13.02 -0.35
N ILE A 269 14.44 -13.39 -1.50
CA ILE A 269 15.18 -14.00 -2.61
C ILE A 269 16.24 -13.03 -3.15
N SER A 270 15.90 -11.75 -3.30
CA SER A 270 16.83 -10.70 -3.71
C SER A 270 18.02 -10.58 -2.80
N THR A 271 17.75 -10.55 -1.50
CA THR A 271 18.79 -10.42 -0.49
C THR A 271 19.74 -11.61 -0.56
N ALA A 272 19.22 -12.82 -0.80
CA ALA A 272 20.02 -14.02 -0.99
C ALA A 272 20.94 -13.92 -2.21
N ILE A 273 20.40 -13.53 -3.36
CA ILE A 273 21.13 -13.42 -4.64
C ILE A 273 22.20 -12.33 -4.56
N SER A 274 21.85 -11.16 -4.00
CA SER A 274 22.77 -10.02 -3.87
C SER A 274 23.99 -10.32 -3.01
N THR A 275 23.95 -11.34 -2.14
CA THR A 275 25.14 -11.70 -1.33
C THR A 275 26.33 -12.21 -2.15
N ARG A 276 26.09 -12.67 -3.39
CA ARG A 276 27.11 -13.28 -4.24
C ARG A 276 27.23 -12.65 -5.62
N TYR A 277 26.11 -12.18 -6.17
CA TYR A 277 26.05 -11.65 -7.53
C TYR A 277 25.95 -10.12 -7.50
N SER A 278 26.42 -9.47 -8.58
CA SER A 278 26.36 -8.02 -8.71
C SER A 278 24.92 -7.48 -8.75
N LEU A 279 24.76 -6.19 -8.43
CA LEU A 279 23.50 -5.44 -8.50
C LEU A 279 22.73 -5.72 -9.81
N ALA A 280 23.41 -5.58 -10.95
CA ALA A 280 22.79 -5.72 -12.26
C ALA A 280 22.24 -7.14 -12.49
N LEU A 281 22.97 -8.18 -12.04
CA LEU A 281 22.50 -9.56 -12.13
C LEU A 281 21.31 -9.81 -11.21
N ASN A 282 21.35 -9.30 -9.97
CA ASN A 282 20.23 -9.43 -9.03
C ASN A 282 18.95 -8.81 -9.62
N MET A 283 19.02 -7.59 -10.16
CA MET A 283 17.86 -6.93 -10.78
C MET A 283 17.28 -7.76 -11.91
N THR A 284 18.15 -8.24 -12.80
CA THR A 284 17.75 -9.00 -13.98
C THR A 284 17.06 -10.30 -13.58
N VAL A 285 17.63 -11.03 -12.61
CA VAL A 285 17.06 -12.29 -12.13
C VAL A 285 15.70 -12.07 -11.48
N ILE A 286 15.51 -11.01 -10.69
CA ILE A 286 14.21 -10.76 -10.04
C ILE A 286 13.14 -10.34 -11.01
N VAL A 287 13.47 -9.49 -11.98
CA VAL A 287 12.51 -9.11 -13.02
C VAL A 287 12.07 -10.36 -13.80
N LEU A 288 13.01 -11.23 -14.17
CA LEU A 288 12.70 -12.50 -14.84
C LEU A 288 11.88 -13.43 -13.96
N LEU A 289 12.20 -13.52 -12.66
CA LEU A 289 11.48 -14.35 -11.71
C LEU A 289 10.05 -13.84 -11.51
N TYR A 290 9.85 -12.54 -11.37
CA TYR A 290 8.53 -11.92 -11.26
C TYR A 290 7.68 -12.15 -12.51
N ILE A 291 8.26 -11.94 -13.71
CA ILE A 291 7.56 -12.21 -14.98
C ILE A 291 7.22 -13.70 -15.08
N GLY A 292 8.19 -14.59 -14.86
CA GLY A 292 8.00 -16.04 -14.93
C GLY A 292 6.95 -16.54 -13.94
N ALA A 293 6.93 -15.99 -12.74
CA ALA A 293 5.95 -16.34 -11.73
C ALA A 293 4.55 -15.79 -12.07
N ASN A 294 4.42 -14.59 -12.63
CA ASN A 294 3.12 -14.09 -13.10
C ASN A 294 2.58 -14.89 -14.29
N LEU A 295 3.46 -15.42 -15.15
CA LEU A 295 3.06 -16.30 -16.25
C LEU A 295 2.44 -17.62 -15.77
N THR A 296 2.69 -18.02 -14.51
CA THR A 296 2.09 -19.25 -13.96
C THR A 296 0.57 -19.22 -13.93
N ARG A 297 -0.04 -18.03 -13.84
CA ARG A 297 -1.51 -17.84 -13.88
C ARG A 297 -2.13 -18.36 -15.18
N PHE A 298 -1.37 -18.39 -16.28
CA PHE A 298 -1.87 -18.84 -17.59
C PHE A 298 -1.64 -20.34 -17.84
N ILE A 299 -0.86 -21.04 -17.02
CA ILE A 299 -0.52 -22.46 -17.23
C ILE A 299 -1.79 -23.32 -17.29
N SER A 300 -2.76 -23.07 -16.43
CA SER A 300 -4.02 -23.84 -16.40
C SER A 300 -4.89 -23.62 -17.63
N LEU A 301 -4.67 -22.53 -18.38
CA LEU A 301 -5.38 -22.23 -19.62
C LEU A 301 -4.70 -22.87 -20.84
N LEU A 302 -3.42 -23.24 -20.71
CA LEU A 302 -2.66 -23.88 -21.76
C LEU A 302 -2.91 -25.39 -21.75
N ASN A 303 -3.59 -25.91 -22.76
CA ASN A 303 -3.76 -27.35 -22.97
C ASN A 303 -2.50 -27.95 -23.64
N LEU A 304 -1.40 -27.93 -22.90
CA LEU A 304 -0.13 -28.54 -23.31
C LEU A 304 -0.26 -30.05 -23.09
N GLY A 305 -0.36 -30.87 -24.15
CA GLY A 305 -0.45 -32.32 -23.98
C GLY A 305 0.64 -32.90 -23.07
N ASN A 306 0.35 -33.99 -22.34
CA ASN A 306 1.35 -34.68 -21.52
C ASN A 306 2.54 -35.11 -22.38
N PRO A 307 3.80 -34.91 -21.95
CA PRO A 307 4.26 -34.63 -20.57
C PRO A 307 4.49 -33.14 -20.23
N TRP A 308 4.31 -32.22 -21.18
CA TRP A 308 4.73 -30.82 -21.01
C TRP A 308 3.94 -30.10 -19.90
N GLN A 309 2.65 -30.39 -19.74
CA GLN A 309 1.84 -29.83 -18.66
C GLN A 309 2.34 -30.25 -17.26
N THR A 310 2.80 -31.50 -17.09
CA THR A 310 3.33 -31.98 -15.81
C THR A 310 4.66 -31.29 -15.45
N ILE A 311 5.54 -31.10 -16.44
CA ILE A 311 6.82 -30.41 -16.26
C ILE A 311 6.58 -28.95 -15.87
N VAL A 312 5.71 -28.26 -16.60
CA VAL A 312 5.39 -26.84 -16.35
C VAL A 312 4.73 -26.65 -14.99
N GLN A 313 3.82 -27.55 -14.57
CA GLN A 313 3.26 -27.53 -13.21
C GLN A 313 4.32 -27.77 -12.14
N SER A 314 5.24 -28.71 -12.36
CA SER A 314 6.33 -28.99 -11.40
C SER A 314 7.26 -27.79 -11.22
N ILE A 315 7.61 -27.09 -12.32
CA ILE A 315 8.41 -25.87 -12.28
C ILE A 315 7.66 -24.73 -11.56
N SER A 316 6.34 -24.64 -11.71
CA SER A 316 5.55 -23.61 -11.03
C SER A 316 5.58 -23.75 -9.50
N TYR A 317 5.71 -24.96 -8.94
CA TYR A 317 5.91 -25.17 -7.50
C TYR A 317 7.28 -24.73 -6.99
N LEU A 318 8.31 -24.73 -7.86
CA LEU A 318 9.64 -24.24 -7.51
C LEU A 318 9.73 -22.71 -7.53
N LEU A 319 8.96 -22.06 -8.41
CA LEU A 319 8.79 -20.61 -8.37
C LEU A 319 7.92 -20.25 -7.14
N PRO A 320 8.19 -19.13 -6.44
CA PRO A 320 7.23 -18.62 -5.47
C PRO A 320 5.92 -18.38 -6.24
N PHE A 321 4.87 -19.15 -5.90
CA PHE A 321 3.54 -19.04 -6.49
C PHE A 321 2.92 -17.68 -6.15
N LEU A 322 3.38 -16.66 -6.87
CA LEU A 322 2.97 -15.26 -6.75
C LEU A 322 1.50 -15.07 -7.14
N SER A 323 0.92 -16.04 -7.87
CA SER A 323 -0.52 -16.09 -8.14
C SER A 323 -1.37 -16.14 -6.88
N ASN A 324 -0.89 -16.79 -5.81
CA ASN A 324 -1.68 -16.90 -4.57
C ASN A 324 -1.82 -15.56 -3.85
N PHE A 325 -0.92 -14.61 -4.10
CA PHE A 325 -0.97 -13.26 -3.53
C PHE A 325 -1.87 -12.30 -4.32
N ASP A 326 -2.23 -12.63 -5.56
CA ASP A 326 -3.09 -11.78 -6.37
C ASP A 326 -4.57 -12.11 -6.15
N ILE A 327 -5.21 -11.30 -5.29
CA ILE A 327 -6.64 -11.39 -4.97
C ILE A 327 -7.43 -10.20 -5.52
N ASN A 328 -6.80 -9.36 -6.35
CA ASN A 328 -7.42 -8.13 -6.85
C ASN A 328 -8.70 -8.43 -7.64
N GLN A 329 -8.71 -9.51 -8.44
CA GLN A 329 -9.91 -9.95 -9.16
C GLN A 329 -11.12 -10.20 -8.25
N CYS A 330 -10.90 -10.66 -7.02
CA CYS A 330 -11.96 -10.94 -6.08
C CYS A 330 -12.33 -9.73 -5.20
N LEU A 331 -11.39 -8.83 -4.95
CA LEU A 331 -11.60 -7.66 -4.08
C LEU A 331 -12.09 -6.42 -4.83
N VAL A 332 -11.78 -6.32 -6.12
CA VAL A 332 -12.07 -5.15 -6.93
C VAL A 332 -13.37 -5.31 -7.70
N TYR A 333 -13.53 -6.43 -8.41
CA TYR A 333 -14.63 -6.65 -9.38
C TYR A 333 -15.80 -7.46 -8.83
N ARG A 334 -15.77 -7.82 -7.55
CA ARG A 334 -16.85 -8.58 -6.91
C ARG A 334 -17.35 -7.85 -5.67
N PRO A 335 -18.68 -7.74 -5.49
CA PRO A 335 -19.23 -7.20 -4.26
C PRO A 335 -18.87 -8.14 -3.09
N ILE A 336 -18.55 -7.57 -1.95
CA ILE A 336 -18.16 -8.31 -0.73
C ILE A 336 -19.35 -8.33 0.22
N SER A 337 -19.69 -9.52 0.73
CA SER A 337 -20.74 -9.65 1.74
C SER A 337 -20.25 -9.17 3.10
N MET A 338 -20.97 -8.22 3.70
CA MET A 338 -20.70 -7.68 5.02
C MET A 338 -21.68 -8.19 6.08
N PRO A 339 -21.29 -8.25 7.37
CA PRO A 339 -22.22 -8.49 8.45
C PRO A 339 -23.40 -7.48 8.39
N GLY A 340 -24.62 -7.97 8.14
CA GLY A 340 -25.81 -7.14 7.99
C GLY A 340 -26.22 -6.80 6.54
N HIS A 341 -25.37 -7.08 5.55
CA HIS A 341 -25.69 -6.94 4.13
C HIS A 341 -25.19 -8.16 3.34
N PHE A 342 -26.05 -9.15 3.20
CA PHE A 342 -25.73 -10.43 2.57
C PHE A 342 -26.06 -10.40 1.07
N ILE A 343 -25.05 -10.65 0.24
CA ILE A 343 -25.20 -10.77 -1.20
C ILE A 343 -24.97 -12.24 -1.57
N LYS A 344 -25.94 -12.85 -2.26
CA LYS A 344 -25.86 -14.26 -2.68
C LYS A 344 -24.66 -14.45 -3.62
N ASN A 345 -23.83 -15.47 -3.38
CA ASN A 345 -22.60 -15.80 -4.11
C ASN A 345 -21.41 -14.84 -3.94
N ALA A 346 -21.50 -13.84 -3.08
CA ALA A 346 -20.37 -12.97 -2.74
C ALA A 346 -19.54 -13.57 -1.59
N PRO A 347 -18.19 -13.54 -1.67
CA PRO A 347 -17.34 -14.01 -0.60
C PRO A 347 -17.58 -13.18 0.67
N SER A 348 -17.68 -13.88 1.80
CA SER A 348 -17.78 -13.21 3.10
C SER A 348 -16.43 -12.63 3.51
N ILE A 349 -16.44 -11.53 4.27
CA ILE A 349 -15.21 -10.92 4.79
C ILE A 349 -14.35 -11.95 5.57
N GLY A 350 -15.00 -12.88 6.28
CA GLY A 350 -14.30 -13.95 7.01
C GLY A 350 -13.52 -14.90 6.09
N GLN A 351 -14.10 -15.29 4.95
CA GLN A 351 -13.41 -16.15 3.96
C GLN A 351 -12.19 -15.45 3.34
N ILE A 352 -12.30 -14.13 3.08
CA ILE A 352 -11.18 -13.33 2.56
C ILE A 352 -10.02 -13.36 3.57
N TRP A 353 -10.30 -13.09 4.85
CA TRP A 353 -9.27 -13.11 5.89
C TRP A 353 -8.66 -14.49 6.13
N GLN A 354 -9.46 -15.56 6.01
CA GLN A 354 -8.93 -16.92 6.06
C GLN A 354 -7.96 -17.20 4.91
N TYR A 355 -8.30 -16.79 3.69
CA TYR A 355 -7.41 -16.92 2.54
C TYR A 355 -6.12 -16.11 2.74
N VAL A 356 -6.23 -14.85 3.18
CA VAL A 356 -5.08 -14.00 3.50
C VAL A 356 -4.19 -14.67 4.54
N ALA A 357 -4.75 -15.23 5.61
CA ALA A 357 -3.98 -15.91 6.65
C ALA A 357 -3.21 -17.12 6.09
N ILE A 358 -3.85 -17.98 5.29
CA ILE A 358 -3.19 -19.14 4.67
C ILE A 358 -2.07 -18.68 3.74
N SER A 359 -2.33 -17.71 2.86
CA SER A 359 -1.32 -17.19 1.94
C SER A 359 -0.16 -16.49 2.67
N CYS A 360 -0.43 -15.78 3.76
CA CYS A 360 0.62 -15.22 4.62
C CYS A 360 1.48 -16.32 5.24
N THR A 361 0.90 -17.41 5.74
CA THR A 361 1.69 -18.52 6.29
C THR A 361 2.58 -19.16 5.23
N TYR A 362 2.06 -19.36 4.02
CA TYR A 362 2.84 -19.82 2.87
C TYR A 362 4.00 -18.86 2.55
N GLY A 363 3.73 -17.56 2.46
CA GLY A 363 4.76 -16.55 2.20
C GLY A 363 5.85 -16.51 3.27
N LEU A 364 5.48 -16.64 4.55
CA LEU A 364 6.44 -16.68 5.66
C LEU A 364 7.36 -17.89 5.59
N LEU A 365 6.85 -19.06 5.17
CA LEU A 365 7.68 -20.26 4.95
C LEU A 365 8.70 -20.03 3.83
N TYR A 366 8.29 -19.43 2.71
CA TYR A 366 9.20 -19.08 1.61
C TYR A 366 10.24 -18.04 2.03
N ILE A 367 9.85 -17.00 2.77
CA ILE A 367 10.77 -16.01 3.33
C ILE A 367 11.80 -16.69 4.24
N GLY A 368 11.35 -17.58 5.15
CA GLY A 368 12.23 -18.34 6.02
C GLY A 368 13.25 -19.19 5.26
N ALA A 369 12.79 -19.90 4.22
CA ALA A 369 13.64 -20.70 3.35
C ALA A 369 14.66 -19.84 2.57
N ALA A 370 14.23 -18.71 2.00
CA ALA A 370 15.08 -17.79 1.25
C ALA A 370 16.15 -17.13 2.15
N ILE A 371 15.78 -16.72 3.36
CA ILE A 371 16.73 -16.18 4.35
C ILE A 371 17.71 -17.26 4.81
N ALA A 372 17.25 -18.48 5.04
CA ALA A 372 18.14 -19.60 5.38
C ALA A 372 19.17 -19.86 4.25
N ALA A 373 18.73 -19.81 2.99
CA ALA A 373 19.60 -19.89 1.83
C ALA A 373 20.59 -18.71 1.79
N ALA A 374 20.14 -17.47 2.04
CA ALA A 374 21.01 -16.29 2.12
C ALA A 374 22.12 -16.46 3.17
N ILE A 375 21.76 -16.95 4.37
CA ILE A 375 22.71 -17.20 5.46
C ILE A 375 23.72 -18.28 5.06
N ALA A 376 23.27 -19.38 4.45
CA ALA A 376 24.14 -20.45 3.98
C ALA A 376 25.12 -19.98 2.89
N MET A 377 24.62 -19.20 1.92
CA MET A 377 25.42 -18.63 0.85
C MET A 377 26.47 -17.65 1.39
N PHE A 378 26.12 -16.87 2.42
CA PHE A 378 27.01 -15.90 3.05
C PHE A 378 28.07 -16.55 3.96
N ARG A 379 27.75 -17.67 4.62
CA ARG A 379 28.71 -18.42 5.46
C ARG A 379 29.90 -18.92 4.66
N ASN A 380 29.65 -19.41 3.46
CA ASN A 380 30.65 -20.04 2.59
C ASN A 380 31.46 -19.04 1.76
N ARG A 381 31.27 -17.72 1.95
CA ARG A 381 32.06 -16.72 1.24
C ARG A 381 33.40 -16.51 1.96
N GLU A 382 34.47 -16.95 1.32
CA GLU A 382 35.83 -16.56 1.70
C GLU A 382 36.02 -15.09 1.31
N LEU A 383 36.38 -14.27 2.30
CA LEU A 383 36.72 -12.87 2.09
C LEU A 383 38.17 -12.83 1.59
N THR A 384 38.38 -13.13 0.31
CA THR A 384 39.66 -12.93 -0.38
C THR A 384 39.72 -11.58 -1.04
#